data_AF-A2ELE2-F1
#
_entry.id   AF-A2ELE2-F1
#
_cell.length_a   1.000
_cell.length_b   1.000
_cell.length_c   1.000
_cell.angle_alpha   90.00
_cell.angle_beta   90.00
_cell.angle_gamma   90.00
#
_symmetry.space_group_name_H-M   'P 1'
#
loop_
_entity.id
_entity.type
_entity.pdbx_description
1 polymer ?
#
loop_
_entity_poly.entity_id
_entity_poly.type
_entity_poly.pdbx_seq_one_letter_code
_entity_poly.pdbx_strand_id
1 'polypeptide(L)'
;MGGFNGGGNGSFYSLTYTYGGGGGGASDIRLETDSFNTRIIVAGGGGGSGHGESSTSGTGYNYHNPGGAGGGYEGCNGIYNPSYFGINISGGTQFYPGPKSGLSSTAGFGYGGSNKATDYVYSGAGGGGGWFGGSGSYGKGFGAAGGSGYVLTMDSYKPIEYIYKIEYFLRKASMKTGVHYGNGAIRITILDYIGKYNNIKFRGCGTPGFSYSQIVSLITLPTVV
;
A
#
# COMPACT_ATOMS: atom_id res chain seq x y z
N MET A 1 0.79 -5.52 -12.72
CA MET A 1 0.44 -4.67 -11.57
C MET A 1 -1.03 -4.88 -11.26
N GLY A 2 -1.41 -4.77 -9.99
CA GLY A 2 -2.77 -5.07 -9.50
C GLY A 2 -3.85 -4.03 -9.79
N GLY A 3 -3.90 -3.44 -10.98
CA GLY A 3 -4.91 -2.42 -11.33
C GLY A 3 -4.68 -1.05 -10.67
N PHE A 4 -5.74 -0.25 -10.54
CA PHE A 4 -5.70 1.08 -9.92
C PHE A 4 -5.35 0.97 -8.42
N ASN A 5 -4.44 1.81 -7.91
CA ASN A 5 -3.80 1.64 -6.59
C ASN A 5 -3.06 0.30 -6.40
N GLY A 6 -2.69 -0.37 -7.49
CA GLY A 6 -2.18 -1.74 -7.46
C GLY A 6 -0.76 -1.86 -6.92
N GLY A 7 -0.53 -2.94 -6.17
CA GLY A 7 0.83 -3.37 -5.88
C GLY A 7 1.59 -3.82 -7.13
N GLY A 8 2.91 -3.82 -7.01
CA GLY A 8 3.80 -4.34 -8.03
C GLY A 8 3.71 -5.85 -8.15
N ASN A 9 4.03 -6.37 -9.33
CA ASN A 9 4.15 -7.81 -9.53
C ASN A 9 5.45 -8.32 -8.88
N GLY A 10 5.37 -9.43 -8.16
CA GLY A 10 6.54 -10.25 -7.90
C GLY A 10 6.86 -11.13 -9.11
N SER A 11 7.99 -11.82 -9.07
CA SER A 11 8.36 -12.83 -10.05
C SER A 11 8.46 -14.20 -9.41
N PHE A 12 8.10 -15.22 -10.18
CA PHE A 12 8.16 -16.60 -9.75
C PHE A 12 9.16 -17.34 -10.64
N TYR A 13 10.12 -18.01 -10.03
CA TYR A 13 11.01 -18.93 -10.75
C TYR A 13 10.70 -20.38 -10.39
N SER A 14 10.74 -20.74 -9.11
CA SER A 14 10.42 -22.10 -8.64
C SER A 14 10.03 -22.11 -7.16
N LEU A 15 9.11 -23.02 -6.80
CA LEU A 15 8.66 -23.22 -5.42
C LEU A 15 9.80 -23.68 -4.49
N THR A 16 10.83 -24.34 -5.03
CA THR A 16 11.91 -24.95 -4.23
C THR A 16 13.10 -24.01 -4.02
N TYR A 17 13.11 -22.87 -4.69
CA TYR A 17 14.34 -22.13 -4.94
C TYR A 17 14.13 -20.66 -4.66
N THR A 18 13.49 -19.94 -5.58
CA THR A 18 13.27 -18.52 -5.43
C THR A 18 11.95 -18.08 -6.04
N TYR A 19 11.23 -17.27 -5.29
CA TYR A 19 10.04 -16.57 -5.76
C TYR A 19 9.79 -15.31 -4.94
N GLY A 20 9.02 -14.39 -5.50
CA GLY A 20 8.55 -13.18 -4.85
C GLY A 20 7.05 -13.03 -5.01
N GLY A 21 6.39 -12.69 -3.92
CA GLY A 21 4.99 -12.31 -3.91
C GLY A 21 4.76 -10.96 -4.59
N GLY A 22 3.56 -10.76 -5.11
CA GLY A 22 3.09 -9.42 -5.46
C GLY A 22 2.95 -8.54 -4.23
N GLY A 23 3.14 -7.24 -4.40
CA GLY A 23 2.83 -6.27 -3.36
C GLY A 23 1.31 -6.12 -3.19
N GLY A 24 0.89 -5.73 -2.00
CA GLY A 24 -0.49 -5.35 -1.73
C GLY A 24 -0.85 -4.03 -2.42
N GLY A 25 -2.11 -3.93 -2.87
CA GLY A 25 -2.67 -2.65 -3.31
C GLY A 25 -2.93 -1.70 -2.14
N ALA A 26 -3.05 -0.42 -2.44
CA ALA A 26 -3.51 0.57 -1.48
C ALA A 26 -5.04 0.66 -1.46
N SER A 27 -5.58 0.99 -0.29
CA SER A 27 -7.00 1.32 -0.13
C SER A 27 -7.15 2.82 0.10
N ASP A 28 -8.17 3.45 -0.45
CA ASP A 28 -8.33 4.88 -0.35
C ASP A 28 -9.78 5.36 -0.35
N ILE A 29 -9.96 6.59 0.11
CA ILE A 29 -11.23 7.33 0.10
C ILE A 29 -11.09 8.50 -0.85
N ARG A 30 -12.06 8.65 -1.75
CA ARG A 30 -12.15 9.72 -2.74
C ARG A 30 -13.54 10.28 -2.79
N LEU A 31 -13.67 11.51 -3.26
CA LEU A 31 -14.98 12.11 -3.53
C LEU A 31 -15.16 12.30 -5.03
N GLU A 32 -16.38 12.08 -5.49
CA GLU A 32 -16.91 12.47 -6.81
C GLU A 32 -16.30 11.76 -8.04
N THR A 33 -14.99 11.49 -8.08
CA THR A 33 -14.30 10.89 -9.24
C THR A 33 -13.25 9.86 -8.84
N ASP A 34 -13.07 8.86 -9.70
CA ASP A 34 -12.09 7.78 -9.57
C ASP A 34 -10.72 8.24 -10.14
N SER A 35 -10.00 9.07 -9.38
CA SER A 35 -8.69 9.63 -9.78
C SER A 35 -7.70 9.68 -8.61
N PHE A 36 -6.39 9.63 -8.88
CA PHE A 36 -5.40 9.75 -7.80
C PHE A 36 -5.35 11.16 -7.20
N ASN A 37 -5.76 12.19 -7.96
CA ASN A 37 -5.79 13.59 -7.52
C ASN A 37 -7.05 13.93 -6.68
N THR A 38 -7.91 12.94 -6.43
CA THR A 38 -9.12 13.06 -5.61
C THR A 38 -9.07 12.20 -4.35
N ARG A 39 -7.89 11.72 -3.95
CA ARG A 39 -7.70 10.87 -2.76
C ARG A 39 -7.55 11.69 -1.50
N ILE A 40 -8.47 11.53 -0.55
CA ILE A 40 -8.47 12.23 0.76
C ILE A 40 -7.75 11.41 1.81
N ILE A 41 -7.92 10.09 1.81
CA ILE A 41 -7.23 9.16 2.71
C ILE A 41 -6.68 8.02 1.86
N VAL A 42 -5.43 7.64 2.08
CA VAL A 42 -4.80 6.46 1.49
C VAL A 42 -4.16 5.63 2.59
N ALA A 43 -4.56 4.37 2.69
CA ALA A 43 -3.85 3.33 3.40
C ALA A 43 -2.84 2.69 2.44
N GLY A 44 -1.55 2.79 2.74
CA GLY A 44 -0.50 2.20 1.93
C GLY A 44 -0.55 0.66 1.96
N GLY A 45 -0.25 0.04 0.83
CA GLY A 45 -0.13 -1.41 0.69
C GLY A 45 1.24 -1.91 1.15
N GLY A 46 1.28 -3.11 1.71
CA GLY A 46 2.53 -3.78 2.07
C GLY A 46 3.31 -4.28 0.84
N GLY A 47 4.62 -4.36 0.96
CA GLY A 47 5.48 -5.03 -0.02
C GLY A 47 5.27 -6.54 0.00
N GLY A 48 5.51 -7.19 -1.14
CA GLY A 48 5.48 -8.64 -1.24
C GLY A 48 6.62 -9.28 -0.44
N SER A 49 6.37 -10.46 0.11
CA SER A 49 7.42 -11.31 0.68
C SER A 49 8.25 -11.95 -0.43
N GLY A 50 9.49 -12.28 -0.11
CA GLY A 50 10.34 -13.07 -0.98
C GLY A 50 10.71 -14.40 -0.31
N HIS A 51 11.01 -15.40 -1.11
CA HIS A 51 11.58 -16.67 -0.69
C HIS A 51 12.85 -16.95 -1.48
N GLY A 52 13.94 -17.24 -0.81
CA GLY A 52 15.24 -17.44 -1.44
C GLY A 52 16.37 -17.42 -0.44
N GLU A 53 17.31 -16.49 -0.59
CA GLU A 53 18.42 -16.35 0.35
C GLU A 53 18.02 -15.61 1.62
N SER A 54 18.69 -15.96 2.71
CA SER A 54 18.54 -15.25 3.97
C SER A 54 19.00 -13.79 3.85
N SER A 55 18.15 -12.88 4.32
CA SER A 55 18.46 -11.46 4.48
C SER A 55 19.34 -11.15 5.70
N THR A 56 19.46 -12.07 6.65
CA THR A 56 20.11 -11.84 7.95
C THR A 56 21.34 -12.71 8.18
N SER A 57 21.52 -13.78 7.41
CA SER A 57 22.69 -14.66 7.45
C SER A 57 23.30 -14.82 6.06
N GLY A 58 24.65 -14.90 5.99
CA GLY A 58 25.37 -15.10 4.72
C GLY A 58 25.26 -16.53 4.16
N THR A 59 24.54 -17.42 4.83
CA THR A 59 24.48 -18.85 4.51
C THR A 59 23.04 -19.36 4.68
N GLY A 60 22.36 -19.61 3.56
CA GLY A 60 21.05 -20.28 3.56
C GLY A 60 20.21 -19.94 2.33
N TYR A 61 19.91 -20.97 1.54
CA TYR A 61 18.78 -20.98 0.59
C TYR A 61 17.51 -21.47 1.32
N ASN A 62 16.32 -21.14 0.80
CA ASN A 62 15.00 -21.44 1.39
C ASN A 62 14.58 -20.62 2.62
N TYR A 63 14.90 -19.33 2.61
CA TYR A 63 14.46 -18.40 3.67
C TYR A 63 13.28 -17.55 3.22
N HIS A 64 12.29 -17.35 4.11
CA HIS A 64 11.18 -16.43 3.88
C HIS A 64 11.50 -15.04 4.42
N ASN A 65 11.66 -14.08 3.51
CA ASN A 65 11.87 -12.68 3.83
C ASN A 65 10.53 -11.92 3.77
N PRO A 66 10.05 -11.32 4.87
CA PRO A 66 8.83 -10.54 4.82
C PRO A 66 9.03 -9.25 4.03
N GLY A 67 7.96 -8.76 3.43
CA GLY A 67 7.93 -7.44 2.81
C GLY A 67 7.75 -6.34 3.86
N GLY A 68 8.08 -5.11 3.47
CA GLY A 68 7.87 -3.92 4.28
C GLY A 68 6.39 -3.59 4.43
N ALA A 69 6.02 -3.10 5.61
CA ALA A 69 4.70 -2.53 5.88
C ALA A 69 4.34 -1.38 4.94
N GLY A 70 3.06 -1.28 4.57
CA GLY A 70 2.51 -0.07 3.98
C GLY A 70 2.01 0.93 5.03
N GLY A 71 1.74 2.16 4.60
CA GLY A 71 1.13 3.20 5.42
C GLY A 71 2.13 4.19 6.03
N GLY A 72 1.63 5.10 6.85
CA GLY A 72 2.44 6.18 7.43
C GLY A 72 2.86 7.26 6.43
N TYR A 73 3.69 8.21 6.88
CA TYR A 73 4.31 9.22 6.00
C TYR A 73 5.28 8.58 5.00
N GLU A 74 5.89 7.47 5.43
CA GLU A 74 6.78 6.62 4.67
C GLU A 74 6.44 5.17 4.99
N GLY A 75 6.31 4.36 3.94
CA GLY A 75 6.17 2.90 4.08
C GLY A 75 7.46 2.27 4.58
N CYS A 76 7.41 1.08 5.16
CA CYS A 76 8.63 0.42 5.60
C CYS A 76 9.45 -0.09 4.41
N ASN A 77 10.77 -0.04 4.58
CA ASN A 77 11.72 -0.64 3.65
C ASN A 77 11.51 -2.16 3.54
N GLY A 78 11.88 -2.70 2.38
CA GLY A 78 11.98 -4.13 2.19
C GLY A 78 13.20 -4.71 2.91
N ILE A 79 13.21 -6.02 3.05
CA ILE A 79 14.26 -6.74 3.75
C ILE A 79 15.16 -7.44 2.73
N TYR A 80 16.47 -7.20 2.82
CA TYR A 80 17.49 -7.76 1.95
C TYR A 80 18.78 -8.05 2.71
N ASN A 81 19.67 -8.85 2.10
CA ASN A 81 21.00 -9.11 2.65
C ASN A 81 21.98 -7.98 2.25
N PRO A 82 22.57 -7.25 3.22
CA PRO A 82 23.46 -6.11 2.94
C PRO A 82 24.73 -6.47 2.16
N SER A 83 25.13 -7.75 2.14
CA SER A 83 26.29 -8.23 1.37
C SER A 83 26.10 -8.07 -0.14
N TYR A 84 24.86 -7.88 -0.60
CA TYR A 84 24.55 -7.54 -1.98
C TYR A 84 24.51 -6.02 -2.14
N PHE A 85 25.64 -5.48 -2.61
CA PHE A 85 25.77 -4.05 -2.89
C PHE A 85 24.81 -3.60 -4.01
N GLY A 86 24.30 -2.37 -3.90
CA GLY A 86 23.47 -1.74 -4.92
C GLY A 86 21.97 -2.07 -4.87
N ILE A 87 21.51 -2.76 -3.81
CA ILE A 87 20.08 -2.98 -3.56
C ILE A 87 19.51 -1.79 -2.80
N ASN A 88 18.51 -1.12 -3.38
CA ASN A 88 17.76 -0.04 -2.73
C ASN A 88 16.27 -0.37 -2.73
N ILE A 89 15.76 -0.86 -1.60
CA ILE A 89 14.36 -1.29 -1.44
C ILE A 89 13.69 -0.42 -0.37
N SER A 90 13.55 0.87 -0.68
CA SER A 90 12.95 1.83 0.24
C SER A 90 11.44 1.96 0.09
N GLY A 91 10.78 2.32 1.18
CA GLY A 91 9.37 2.65 1.19
C GLY A 91 9.03 3.83 0.28
N GLY A 92 7.78 3.88 -0.18
CA GLY A 92 7.24 5.10 -0.75
C GLY A 92 7.06 6.15 0.35
N THR A 93 7.25 7.43 0.02
CA THR A 93 7.04 8.57 0.94
C THR A 93 5.81 9.38 0.52
N GLN A 94 5.46 10.46 1.21
CA GLN A 94 4.41 11.37 0.76
C GLN A 94 4.77 12.18 -0.50
N PHE A 95 6.05 12.18 -0.89
CA PHE A 95 6.58 13.05 -1.94
C PHE A 95 7.16 12.26 -3.12
N TYR A 96 7.73 11.09 -2.85
CA TYR A 96 8.47 10.30 -3.84
C TYR A 96 8.17 8.80 -3.72
N PRO A 97 8.10 8.10 -4.86
CA PRO A 97 8.03 6.64 -4.86
C PRO A 97 9.33 6.00 -4.40
N GLY A 98 9.21 4.76 -3.94
CA GLY A 98 10.37 3.92 -3.69
C GLY A 98 11.21 3.78 -4.98
N PRO A 99 12.54 3.93 -4.89
CA PRO A 99 13.41 3.90 -6.06
C PRO A 99 13.40 2.53 -6.73
N LYS A 100 13.81 2.50 -8.00
CA LYS A 100 14.05 1.24 -8.71
C LYS A 100 15.24 0.50 -8.09
N SER A 101 15.12 -0.82 -7.95
CA SER A 101 16.20 -1.71 -7.53
C SER A 101 16.48 -2.74 -8.61
N GLY A 102 17.72 -2.77 -9.14
CA GLY A 102 18.13 -3.72 -10.18
C GLY A 102 17.16 -3.83 -11.37
N LEU A 103 16.58 -5.01 -11.58
CA LEU A 103 15.61 -5.30 -12.65
C LEU A 103 14.15 -4.97 -12.31
N SER A 104 13.87 -4.28 -11.21
CA SER A 104 12.51 -3.83 -10.92
C SER A 104 12.07 -2.69 -11.87
N SER A 105 10.76 -2.49 -12.02
CA SER A 105 10.21 -1.22 -12.47
C SER A 105 10.26 -0.21 -11.33
N THR A 106 10.28 1.08 -11.68
CA THR A 106 10.08 2.15 -10.72
C THR A 106 8.65 2.06 -10.16
N ALA A 107 8.49 2.33 -8.87
CA ALA A 107 7.19 2.60 -8.27
C ALA A 107 6.71 4.00 -8.67
N GLY A 108 5.46 4.35 -8.36
CA GLY A 108 4.93 5.65 -8.73
C GLY A 108 3.76 6.09 -7.87
N PHE A 109 3.12 7.16 -8.29
CA PHE A 109 1.92 7.69 -7.66
C PHE A 109 0.79 6.66 -7.79
N GLY A 110 0.36 6.07 -6.67
CA GLY A 110 -0.67 5.03 -6.65
C GLY A 110 -0.16 3.58 -6.75
N TYR A 111 0.99 3.31 -7.34
CA TYR A 111 1.38 1.93 -7.67
C TYR A 111 2.79 1.54 -7.22
N GLY A 112 2.95 0.27 -6.87
CA GLY A 112 4.23 -0.31 -6.42
C GLY A 112 5.15 -0.75 -7.55
N GLY A 113 6.45 -0.82 -7.26
CA GLY A 113 7.47 -1.29 -8.22
C GLY A 113 7.33 -2.79 -8.46
N SER A 114 7.42 -3.23 -9.71
CA SER A 114 7.29 -4.65 -10.08
C SER A 114 8.65 -5.27 -10.38
N ASN A 115 8.92 -6.48 -9.91
CA ASN A 115 10.07 -7.23 -10.38
C ASN A 115 9.80 -7.74 -11.82
N LYS A 116 10.79 -7.65 -12.71
CA LYS A 116 10.68 -8.10 -14.12
C LYS A 116 11.57 -9.29 -14.46
N ALA A 117 12.25 -9.87 -13.48
CA ALA A 117 13.13 -11.00 -13.73
C ALA A 117 12.35 -12.26 -14.11
N THR A 118 12.94 -13.05 -14.99
CA THR A 118 12.41 -14.34 -15.45
C THR A 118 13.33 -15.51 -15.10
N ASP A 119 14.41 -15.27 -14.35
CA ASP A 119 15.40 -16.29 -13.97
C ASP A 119 15.53 -16.47 -12.45
N TYR A 120 16.23 -17.54 -12.07
CA TYR A 120 16.46 -17.95 -10.68
C TYR A 120 17.12 -16.85 -9.84
N VAL A 121 18.14 -16.21 -10.40
CA VAL A 121 19.04 -15.33 -9.64
C VAL A 121 18.35 -14.02 -9.26
N TYR A 122 17.47 -13.53 -10.13
CA TYR A 122 16.93 -12.18 -10.02
C TYR A 122 15.46 -12.11 -9.58
N SER A 123 14.83 -13.26 -9.35
CA SER A 123 13.45 -13.29 -8.86
C SER A 123 13.31 -12.57 -7.51
N GLY A 124 12.23 -11.80 -7.39
CA GLY A 124 12.01 -10.86 -6.31
C GLY A 124 10.56 -10.41 -6.21
N ALA A 125 10.23 -9.76 -5.12
CA ALA A 125 8.89 -9.36 -4.76
C ALA A 125 8.50 -8.00 -5.35
N GLY A 126 7.19 -7.78 -5.50
CA GLY A 126 6.63 -6.50 -5.91
C GLY A 126 6.41 -5.57 -4.72
N GLY A 127 6.69 -4.28 -4.89
CA GLY A 127 6.45 -3.25 -3.89
C GLY A 127 4.97 -2.97 -3.68
N GLY A 128 4.61 -2.46 -2.50
CA GLY A 128 3.24 -2.10 -2.17
C GLY A 128 2.76 -0.84 -2.89
N GLY A 129 1.47 -0.77 -3.22
CA GLY A 129 0.82 0.46 -3.66
C GLY A 129 0.74 1.48 -2.53
N GLY A 130 0.36 2.72 -2.82
CA GLY A 130 0.27 3.75 -1.79
C GLY A 130 -0.15 5.10 -2.33
N TRP A 131 0.04 6.14 -1.54
CA TRP A 131 0.06 7.49 -2.10
C TRP A 131 1.17 7.58 -3.14
N PHE A 132 2.40 7.26 -2.71
CA PHE A 132 3.43 6.73 -3.59
C PHE A 132 3.77 5.29 -3.17
N GLY A 133 3.95 4.42 -4.17
CA GLY A 133 4.27 3.01 -3.93
C GLY A 133 5.70 2.76 -3.48
N GLY A 134 5.92 1.62 -2.85
CA GLY A 134 7.23 1.14 -2.43
C GLY A 134 8.00 0.46 -3.56
N SER A 135 9.32 0.39 -3.38
CA SER A 135 10.22 -0.32 -4.29
C SER A 135 9.89 -1.81 -4.38
N GLY A 136 9.94 -2.35 -5.60
CA GLY A 136 10.09 -3.80 -5.79
C GLY A 136 11.48 -4.25 -5.35
N SER A 137 11.60 -5.51 -4.92
CA SER A 137 12.90 -6.09 -4.63
C SER A 137 13.51 -6.70 -5.89
N TYR A 138 14.83 -6.92 -5.83
CA TYR A 138 15.60 -7.56 -6.88
C TYR A 138 16.62 -8.49 -6.25
N GLY A 139 16.76 -9.68 -6.83
CA GLY A 139 17.69 -10.69 -6.36
C GLY A 139 17.09 -11.61 -5.29
N LYS A 140 17.38 -12.91 -5.46
CA LYS A 140 17.41 -13.96 -4.43
C LYS A 140 16.28 -13.98 -3.40
N GLY A 141 15.05 -13.63 -3.78
CA GLY A 141 13.89 -13.80 -2.90
C GLY A 141 13.85 -12.83 -1.70
N PHE A 142 14.32 -11.59 -1.88
CA PHE A 142 14.20 -10.54 -0.87
C PHE A 142 12.80 -9.93 -0.80
N GLY A 143 12.43 -9.39 0.36
CA GLY A 143 11.15 -8.72 0.56
C GLY A 143 11.15 -7.32 -0.07
N ALA A 144 10.04 -6.94 -0.69
CA ALA A 144 9.87 -5.61 -1.28
C ALA A 144 9.40 -4.58 -0.24
N ALA A 145 9.44 -3.29 -0.56
CA ALA A 145 9.01 -2.22 0.34
C ALA A 145 7.51 -1.92 0.23
N GLY A 146 6.93 -1.35 1.29
CA GLY A 146 5.55 -0.88 1.28
C GLY A 146 5.41 0.55 0.75
N GLY A 147 4.20 0.90 0.30
CA GLY A 147 3.88 2.27 -0.11
C GLY A 147 3.46 3.15 1.06
N SER A 148 3.58 4.47 0.90
CA SER A 148 3.13 5.44 1.89
C SER A 148 1.61 5.48 1.99
N GLY A 149 1.14 5.91 3.16
CA GLY A 149 -0.22 6.40 3.29
C GLY A 149 -0.32 7.88 2.90
N TYR A 150 -1.54 8.41 2.96
CA TYR A 150 -1.78 9.84 2.86
C TYR A 150 -3.05 10.24 3.60
N VAL A 151 -3.05 11.45 4.16
CA VAL A 151 -4.26 12.09 4.67
C VAL A 151 -4.21 13.54 4.22
N LEU A 152 -5.28 13.98 3.55
CA LEU A 152 -5.45 15.36 3.13
C LEU A 152 -5.62 16.26 4.35
N THR A 153 -4.61 17.07 4.62
CA THR A 153 -4.60 18.07 5.69
C THR A 153 -4.12 19.41 5.15
N MET A 154 -4.09 20.44 5.99
CA MET A 154 -3.51 21.74 5.62
C MET A 154 -2.08 21.57 5.08
N ASP A 155 -1.27 20.79 5.78
CA ASP A 155 0.18 20.68 5.56
C ASP A 155 0.58 19.51 4.66
N SER A 156 -0.39 18.70 4.22
CA SER A 156 -0.10 17.55 3.35
C SER A 156 0.37 17.99 1.96
N TYR A 157 1.28 17.22 1.36
CA TYR A 157 1.68 17.42 -0.04
C TYR A 157 0.49 17.23 -0.99
N LYS A 158 0.36 18.11 -1.98
CA LYS A 158 -0.71 18.08 -2.97
C LYS A 158 -0.06 18.10 -4.36
N PRO A 159 -0.27 17.10 -5.23
CA PRO A 159 0.26 17.11 -6.58
C PRO A 159 -0.36 18.24 -7.40
N ILE A 160 0.26 18.53 -8.54
CA ILE A 160 -0.34 19.41 -9.55
C ILE A 160 -1.72 18.84 -9.93
N GLU A 161 -2.71 19.72 -10.10
CA GLU A 161 -4.13 19.39 -10.36
C GLU A 161 -4.89 18.73 -9.19
N TYR A 162 -4.38 18.81 -7.97
CA TYR A 162 -5.15 18.41 -6.80
C TYR A 162 -6.33 19.36 -6.56
N ILE A 163 -7.56 18.83 -6.56
CA ILE A 163 -8.77 19.64 -6.72
C ILE A 163 -9.38 20.15 -5.41
N TYR A 164 -9.08 19.50 -4.29
CA TYR A 164 -9.74 19.83 -3.02
C TYR A 164 -9.09 21.00 -2.31
N LYS A 165 -9.96 21.83 -1.76
CA LYS A 165 -9.63 23.04 -0.99
C LYS A 165 -9.82 22.79 0.51
N ILE A 166 -9.55 23.83 1.31
CA ILE A 166 -9.46 23.76 2.77
C ILE A 166 -10.70 23.19 3.47
N GLU A 167 -11.86 23.27 2.83
CA GLU A 167 -13.14 22.74 3.31
C GLU A 167 -13.14 21.22 3.44
N TYR A 168 -12.25 20.54 2.71
CA TYR A 168 -12.11 19.08 2.70
C TYR A 168 -10.96 18.57 3.57
N PHE A 169 -10.19 19.48 4.18
CA PHE A 169 -9.00 19.08 4.92
C PHE A 169 -9.36 18.50 6.28
N LEU A 170 -8.83 17.31 6.55
CA LEU A 170 -8.99 16.65 7.83
C LEU A 170 -8.12 17.33 8.88
N ARG A 171 -8.65 17.51 10.08
CA ARG A 171 -7.93 18.09 11.22
C ARG A 171 -7.47 16.98 12.17
N LYS A 172 -6.32 17.20 12.83
CA LYS A 172 -5.76 16.27 13.82
C LYS A 172 -5.56 14.84 13.28
N ALA A 173 -5.20 14.72 12.00
CA ALA A 173 -4.86 13.43 11.41
C ALA A 173 -3.58 12.88 12.04
N SER A 174 -3.55 11.57 12.27
CA SER A 174 -2.36 10.84 12.70
C SER A 174 -2.19 9.65 11.77
N MET A 175 -0.96 9.44 11.33
CA MET A 175 -0.58 8.30 10.50
C MET A 175 0.50 7.51 11.23
N LYS A 176 0.42 6.18 11.17
CA LYS A 176 1.38 5.28 11.81
C LYS A 176 2.06 4.41 10.76
N THR A 177 3.38 4.34 10.82
CA THR A 177 4.21 3.41 10.03
C THR A 177 4.42 2.12 10.82
N GLY A 178 4.49 0.97 10.15
CA GLY A 178 4.85 -0.31 10.78
C GLY A 178 3.78 -0.91 11.70
N VAL A 179 2.55 -0.39 11.65
CA VAL A 179 1.44 -0.88 12.47
C VAL A 179 0.51 -1.75 11.61
N HIS A 180 0.52 -3.06 11.85
CA HIS A 180 -0.24 -4.04 11.06
C HIS A 180 -1.32 -4.63 11.97
N TYR A 181 -2.54 -4.07 11.92
CA TYR A 181 -3.69 -4.64 12.61
C TYR A 181 -4.74 -5.06 11.58
N GLY A 182 -5.26 -6.29 11.71
CA GLY A 182 -6.32 -6.83 10.85
C GLY A 182 -5.86 -7.18 9.44
N ASN A 183 -6.84 -7.41 8.55
CA ASN A 183 -6.64 -7.92 7.18
C ASN A 183 -6.69 -6.79 6.12
N GLY A 184 -6.15 -5.60 6.44
CA GLY A 184 -6.24 -4.42 5.56
C GLY A 184 -7.59 -3.70 5.58
N ALA A 185 -8.41 -3.92 6.61
CA ALA A 185 -9.72 -3.28 6.76
C ALA A 185 -9.59 -1.82 7.24
N ILE A 186 -10.34 -0.91 6.64
CA ILE A 186 -10.47 0.48 7.09
C ILE A 186 -11.72 0.59 7.96
N ARG A 187 -11.57 1.14 9.18
CA ARG A 187 -12.72 1.53 10.03
C ARG A 187 -13.00 3.01 9.84
N ILE A 188 -14.18 3.32 9.33
CA ILE A 188 -14.71 4.69 9.25
C ILE A 188 -15.76 4.82 10.36
N THR A 189 -15.70 5.90 11.14
CA THR A 189 -16.70 6.21 12.16
C THR A 189 -17.24 7.61 11.88
N ILE A 190 -18.54 7.69 11.67
CA ILE A 190 -19.25 8.96 11.45
C ILE A 190 -19.72 9.43 12.81
N LEU A 191 -19.23 10.57 13.26
CA LEU A 191 -19.57 11.13 14.57
C LEU A 191 -20.86 11.97 14.53
N ASP A 192 -21.08 12.65 13.40
CA ASP A 192 -22.26 13.48 13.16
C ASP A 192 -22.53 13.56 11.64
N TYR A 193 -23.79 13.63 11.23
CA TYR A 193 -24.22 13.75 9.83
C TYR A 193 -25.33 14.79 9.70
N ILE A 194 -24.97 15.96 9.17
CA ILE A 194 -25.89 17.08 8.96
C ILE A 194 -26.21 17.18 7.45
N GLY A 195 -26.76 16.11 6.88
CA GLY A 195 -27.15 16.06 5.47
C GLY A 195 -28.56 16.57 5.24
N LYS A 196 -28.76 17.40 4.19
CA LYS A 196 -30.08 17.89 3.75
C LYS A 196 -31.01 16.77 3.25
N TYR A 197 -30.47 15.59 2.98
CA TYR A 197 -31.18 14.38 2.59
C TYR A 197 -30.64 13.22 3.44
N ASN A 198 -31.49 12.57 4.23
CA ASN A 198 -31.15 11.61 5.31
C ASN A 198 -30.48 10.29 4.87
N ASN A 199 -29.76 10.23 3.74
CA ASN A 199 -29.27 8.97 3.17
C ASN A 199 -27.77 9.02 2.87
N ILE A 200 -27.00 8.18 3.57
CA ILE A 200 -25.61 7.86 3.25
C ILE A 200 -25.60 6.59 2.38
N LYS A 201 -24.98 6.65 1.20
CA LYS A 201 -24.87 5.50 0.29
C LYS A 201 -23.42 5.06 0.20
N PHE A 202 -23.14 3.84 0.65
CA PHE A 202 -21.87 3.16 0.40
C PHE A 202 -22.00 2.29 -0.85
N ARG A 203 -21.08 2.42 -1.80
CA ARG A 203 -20.96 1.52 -2.96
C ARG A 203 -19.58 0.88 -2.94
N GLY A 204 -19.54 -0.44 -2.74
CA GLY A 204 -18.32 -1.24 -2.86
C GLY A 204 -18.26 -1.97 -4.21
N CYS A 205 -17.05 -2.29 -4.66
CA CYS A 205 -16.85 -3.22 -5.77
C CYS A 205 -16.68 -4.63 -5.17
N GLY A 206 -17.76 -5.39 -5.13
CA GLY A 206 -17.77 -6.78 -4.70
C GLY A 206 -19.05 -7.46 -5.12
N THR A 207 -18.95 -8.74 -5.48
CA THR A 207 -20.03 -9.67 -5.80
C THR A 207 -21.19 -9.58 -4.80
N PRO A 208 -22.42 -10.01 -5.18
CA PRO A 208 -23.63 -9.90 -4.36
C PRO A 208 -23.47 -10.69 -3.04
N GLY A 209 -22.87 -10.03 -2.05
CA GLY A 209 -22.49 -10.62 -0.77
C GLY A 209 -22.26 -9.57 0.32
N PHE A 210 -22.33 -8.28 0.00
CA PHE A 210 -22.47 -7.22 1.00
C PHE A 210 -23.91 -7.24 1.51
N SER A 211 -24.16 -7.93 2.63
CA SER A 211 -25.47 -7.88 3.27
C SER A 211 -25.65 -6.54 3.98
N TYR A 212 -26.72 -5.82 3.64
CA TYR A 212 -27.09 -4.53 4.24
C TYR A 212 -27.24 -4.60 5.78
N SER A 213 -27.49 -5.79 6.36
CA SER A 213 -27.67 -5.97 7.81
C SER A 213 -26.42 -5.66 8.64
N GLN A 214 -25.21 -5.79 8.07
CA GLN A 214 -23.96 -5.44 8.78
C GLN A 214 -23.70 -3.92 8.84
N ILE A 215 -24.34 -3.14 7.97
CA ILE A 215 -24.22 -1.67 7.96
C ILE A 215 -25.22 -1.04 8.95
N VAL A 216 -26.40 -1.62 9.09
CA VAL A 216 -27.47 -1.08 9.96
C VAL A 216 -27.13 -1.18 11.45
N SER A 217 -26.33 -2.17 11.89
CA SER A 217 -25.94 -2.28 13.31
C SER A 217 -24.91 -1.23 13.78
N LEU A 218 -24.32 -0.46 12.86
CA LEU A 218 -23.30 0.56 13.15
C LEU A 218 -23.80 2.01 13.02
N ILE A 219 -25.04 2.22 12.55
CA ILE A 219 -25.70 3.52 12.51
C ILE A 219 -26.84 3.51 13.54
N THR A 220 -26.49 3.41 14.82
CA THR A 220 -27.42 3.85 15.88
C THR A 220 -27.32 5.37 15.94
N LEU A 221 -28.30 6.07 15.35
CA LEU A 221 -28.50 7.48 15.65
C LEU A 221 -28.61 7.62 17.18
N PRO A 222 -27.98 8.62 17.80
CA PRO A 222 -28.19 8.86 19.22
C PRO A 222 -29.69 9.09 19.45
N THR A 223 -30.30 8.23 20.26
CA THR A 223 -31.59 8.53 20.87
C THR A 223 -31.38 9.77 21.74
N VAL A 224 -32.02 10.86 21.34
CA VAL A 224 -32.16 12.05 22.17
C VAL A 224 -32.93 11.64 23.43
N VAL A 225 -32.30 11.83 24.60
CA VAL A 225 -32.98 11.87 25.90
C VAL A 225 -32.92 13.30 26.39
#